data_AF-A0A5F2C2Y5-F1
#
_entry.id   AF-A0A5F2C2Y5-F1
#
_cell.length_a   1.000
_cell.length_b   1.000
_cell.length_c   1.000
_cell.angle_alpha   90.00
_cell.angle_beta   90.00
_cell.angle_gamma   90.00
#
_symmetry.space_group_name_H-M   'P 1'
#
loop_
_entity.id
_entity.type
_entity.pdbx_description
1 polymer ?
#
loop_
_entity_poly.entity_id
_entity_poly.type
_entity_poly.pdbx_seq_one_letter_code
_entity_poly.pdbx_strand_id
1 'polypeptide(L)'
;MKYIQKLILKIKSMSKFKMKSKKQIFELFGDSIATRNFIDSFLDTNDASPFDQFLDYSYNSNVLISTDFGGEDPSSEYFIYTATFSTYKPSYDWMHAVKVKFKELGYKNPPQYKDIPQSSQSGKYIDFIKFSEKYFKGFVVSLAIPKSIESIFSNSLENTYKEIKFKSKIPNFNLSPKNTEKALRISTLISITLYTLRFHTRKGGYFWISDKDSIAKITENENLFENTVMLQMNILQTLLDGKLPMPIGYSLPWKGEEEDLSYILIALNDLFSGALADFATNTPYGSKSPTKTVKDKSSSILYHSKGIPKFFYRIIKDGDTYYGSRIKIDVEL
;
A
#
# COMPACT_ATOMS: atom_id res chain seq x y z
N MET A 1 17.85 -19.98 -1.99
CA MET A 1 18.14 -19.97 -3.46
C MET A 1 17.46 -21.09 -4.30
N LYS A 2 16.86 -22.16 -3.74
CA LYS A 2 16.23 -23.26 -4.52
C LYS A 2 14.70 -23.20 -4.71
N TYR A 3 13.99 -22.25 -4.09
CA TYR A 3 12.51 -22.26 -4.06
C TYR A 3 11.81 -21.41 -5.14
N ILE A 4 12.52 -20.59 -5.93
CA ILE A 4 11.89 -19.61 -6.84
C ILE A 4 12.21 -19.85 -8.33
N GLN A 5 13.07 -20.83 -8.68
CA GLN A 5 13.51 -21.05 -10.06
C GLN A 5 12.55 -21.85 -10.96
N LYS A 6 11.36 -22.27 -10.51
CA LYS A 6 10.49 -23.18 -11.28
C LYS A 6 9.27 -22.56 -11.99
N LEU A 7 9.13 -21.23 -12.01
CA LEU A 7 7.92 -20.58 -12.55
C LEU A 7 8.16 -19.75 -13.82
N ILE A 8 8.87 -20.28 -14.81
CA ILE A 8 8.99 -19.63 -16.13
C ILE A 8 8.68 -20.64 -17.23
N LEU A 9 7.42 -20.70 -17.66
CA LEU A 9 7.06 -21.29 -18.95
C LEU A 9 5.93 -20.50 -19.63
N LYS A 10 6.32 -19.87 -20.75
CA LYS A 10 5.57 -19.64 -22.00
C LYS A 10 4.27 -18.82 -21.95
N ILE A 11 4.36 -17.55 -22.35
CA ILE A 11 3.22 -16.80 -22.91
C ILE A 11 3.58 -16.33 -24.32
N LYS A 12 2.88 -16.88 -25.33
CA LYS A 12 2.95 -16.49 -26.74
C LYS A 12 2.17 -15.19 -26.98
N SER A 13 2.69 -14.37 -27.89
CA SER A 13 2.11 -13.19 -28.56
C SER A 13 0.75 -12.68 -28.07
N MET A 14 0.74 -11.57 -27.33
CA MET A 14 -0.50 -10.84 -26.98
C MET A 14 -0.64 -9.55 -27.79
N SER A 15 -1.82 -9.37 -28.40
CA SER A 15 -2.27 -8.18 -29.13
C SER A 15 -2.33 -6.94 -28.24
N LYS A 16 -2.23 -5.74 -28.85
CA LYS A 16 -2.26 -4.42 -28.20
C LYS A 16 -3.35 -4.36 -27.09
N PHE A 17 -2.95 -3.97 -25.89
CA PHE A 17 -3.84 -3.72 -24.76
C PHE A 17 -4.63 -2.42 -25.02
N LYS A 18 -5.93 -2.42 -24.74
CA LYS A 18 -6.73 -1.19 -24.70
C LYS A 18 -6.93 -0.85 -23.23
N MET A 19 -6.54 0.35 -22.85
CA MET A 19 -6.80 0.84 -21.51
C MET A 19 -8.21 1.39 -21.45
N LYS A 20 -8.88 1.20 -20.31
CA LYS A 20 -10.06 1.99 -19.98
C LYS A 20 -9.69 3.46 -19.90
N SER A 21 -10.53 4.31 -20.47
CA SER A 21 -10.49 5.76 -20.25
C SER A 21 -10.83 6.09 -18.79
N LYS A 22 -10.46 7.29 -18.33
CA LYS A 22 -10.83 7.82 -17.00
C LYS A 22 -12.34 7.66 -16.73
N LYS A 23 -13.17 7.98 -17.73
CA LYS A 23 -14.64 7.75 -17.71
C LYS A 23 -15.02 6.30 -17.44
N GLN A 24 -14.40 5.35 -18.15
CA GLN A 24 -14.70 3.92 -17.98
C GLN A 24 -14.24 3.38 -16.62
N ILE A 25 -13.22 3.98 -15.97
CA ILE A 25 -12.81 3.61 -14.61
C ILE A 25 -13.89 4.03 -13.60
N PHE A 26 -14.51 5.20 -13.77
CA PHE A 26 -15.59 5.66 -12.89
C PHE A 26 -16.85 4.82 -12.97
N GLU A 27 -17.17 4.32 -14.15
CA GLU A 27 -18.31 3.42 -14.35
C GLU A 27 -18.12 2.10 -13.56
N LEU A 28 -16.88 1.69 -13.31
CA LEU A 28 -16.55 0.44 -12.61
C LEU A 28 -16.60 0.56 -11.09
N PHE A 29 -16.10 1.66 -10.54
CA PHE A 29 -16.03 1.85 -9.08
C PHE A 29 -17.34 2.40 -8.48
N GLY A 30 -18.40 2.48 -9.30
CA GLY A 30 -19.72 2.95 -8.89
C GLY A 30 -19.81 4.47 -8.76
N ASP A 31 -20.97 4.94 -8.30
CA ASP A 31 -21.28 6.36 -8.14
C ASP A 31 -20.77 6.96 -6.81
N SER A 32 -19.97 6.21 -6.04
CA SER A 32 -19.32 6.79 -4.86
C SER A 32 -18.37 7.90 -5.29
N ILE A 33 -18.80 9.14 -5.06
CA ILE A 33 -18.06 10.36 -5.37
C ILE A 33 -16.68 10.33 -4.68
N ALA A 34 -16.58 9.72 -3.50
CA ALA A 34 -15.34 9.51 -2.75
C ALA A 34 -14.26 8.83 -3.61
N THR A 35 -14.63 7.68 -4.18
CA THR A 35 -13.71 6.82 -4.91
C THR A 35 -13.33 7.45 -6.25
N ARG A 36 -14.29 8.12 -6.92
CA ARG A 36 -14.02 8.86 -8.17
C ARG A 36 -13.02 9.99 -7.94
N ASN A 37 -13.26 10.85 -6.96
CA ASN A 37 -12.39 11.98 -6.65
C ASN A 37 -10.98 11.52 -6.22
N PHE A 38 -10.89 10.43 -5.45
CA PHE A 38 -9.60 9.83 -5.12
C PHE A 38 -8.85 9.35 -6.37
N ILE A 39 -9.51 8.58 -7.24
CA ILE A 39 -8.91 8.09 -8.48
C ILE A 39 -8.45 9.26 -9.35
N ASP A 40 -9.20 10.35 -9.39
CA ASP A 40 -8.84 11.55 -10.16
C ASP A 40 -7.60 12.21 -9.63
N SER A 41 -7.59 12.53 -8.34
CA SER A 41 -6.41 13.10 -7.71
C SER A 41 -5.19 12.20 -7.87
N PHE A 42 -5.38 10.88 -7.84
CA PHE A 42 -4.34 9.89 -8.04
C PHE A 42 -3.78 9.87 -9.46
N LEU A 43 -4.65 9.79 -10.46
CA LEU A 43 -4.25 9.78 -11.87
C LEU A 43 -3.61 11.11 -12.28
N ASP A 44 -4.17 12.24 -11.84
CA ASP A 44 -3.62 13.56 -12.11
C ASP A 44 -2.23 13.72 -11.45
N THR A 45 -2.03 13.14 -10.26
CA THR A 45 -0.71 13.08 -9.61
C THR A 45 0.29 12.26 -10.43
N ASN A 46 -0.12 11.10 -10.93
CA ASN A 46 0.74 10.28 -11.77
C ASN A 46 1.05 10.95 -13.12
N ASP A 47 0.10 11.66 -13.72
CA ASP A 47 0.33 12.39 -14.97
C ASP A 47 1.35 13.53 -14.77
N ALA A 48 1.30 14.22 -13.62
CA ALA A 48 2.26 15.27 -13.26
C ALA A 48 3.63 14.73 -12.80
N SER A 49 3.65 13.55 -12.17
CA SER A 49 4.85 12.91 -11.63
C SER A 49 4.71 11.39 -11.78
N PRO A 50 5.05 10.83 -12.96
CA PRO A 50 4.90 9.41 -13.26
C PRO A 50 5.55 8.54 -12.19
N PHE A 51 4.83 7.55 -11.68
CA PHE A 51 5.36 6.70 -10.61
C PHE A 51 6.41 5.70 -11.10
N ASP A 52 6.37 5.36 -12.38
CA ASP A 52 7.32 4.46 -13.01
C ASP A 52 8.77 4.99 -12.96
N GLN A 53 8.97 6.30 -12.92
CA GLN A 53 10.29 6.93 -12.83
C GLN A 53 11.03 6.61 -11.52
N PHE A 54 10.32 6.18 -10.47
CA PHE A 54 10.91 5.81 -9.17
C PHE A 54 11.32 4.33 -9.11
N LEU A 55 11.09 3.56 -10.17
CA LEU A 55 11.36 2.14 -10.25
C LEU A 55 12.55 1.87 -11.18
N ASP A 56 13.32 0.82 -10.87
CA ASP A 56 14.45 0.37 -11.70
C ASP A 56 14.17 -1.02 -12.30
N TYR A 57 13.90 -1.05 -13.60
CA TYR A 57 13.55 -2.27 -14.35
C TYR A 57 14.74 -2.95 -15.04
N SER A 58 15.98 -2.60 -14.68
CA SER A 58 17.20 -3.13 -15.33
C SER A 58 17.35 -4.64 -15.23
N TYR A 59 16.86 -5.26 -14.15
CA TYR A 59 16.94 -6.71 -13.94
C TYR A 59 15.72 -7.47 -14.48
N ASN A 60 14.52 -7.07 -14.05
CA ASN A 60 13.27 -7.63 -14.53
C ASN A 60 12.14 -6.60 -14.40
N SER A 61 10.97 -6.94 -14.92
CA SER A 61 9.80 -6.07 -14.85
C SER A 61 8.83 -6.42 -13.72
N ASN A 62 9.28 -7.21 -12.73
CA ASN A 62 8.45 -7.64 -11.62
C ASN A 62 8.44 -6.60 -10.50
N VAL A 63 7.26 -6.32 -9.99
CA VAL A 63 7.06 -5.35 -8.90
C VAL A 63 6.85 -6.10 -7.59
N LEU A 64 7.61 -5.73 -6.57
CA LEU A 64 7.39 -6.12 -5.19
C LEU A 64 6.53 -5.06 -4.52
N ILE A 65 5.45 -5.52 -3.90
CA ILE A 65 4.52 -4.69 -3.13
C ILE A 65 4.58 -5.16 -1.69
N SER A 66 4.87 -4.27 -0.76
CA SER A 66 4.65 -4.53 0.66
C SER A 66 3.55 -3.63 1.18
N THR A 67 2.71 -4.12 2.09
CA THR A 67 1.63 -3.33 2.71
C THR A 67 1.64 -3.40 4.22
N ASP A 68 1.17 -2.32 4.83
CA ASP A 68 0.79 -2.31 6.24
C ASP A 68 -0.37 -1.31 6.52
N PHE A 69 -1.02 -1.48 7.67
CA PHE A 69 -2.23 -0.78 8.05
C PHE A 69 -2.04 -0.03 9.36
N GLY A 70 -2.38 1.26 9.36
CA GLY A 70 -2.31 2.13 10.52
C GLY A 70 -3.69 2.53 11.03
N GLY A 71 -3.71 3.09 12.24
CA GLY A 71 -4.91 3.67 12.83
C GLY A 71 -5.82 2.68 13.54
N GLU A 72 -5.33 1.50 13.91
CA GLU A 72 -6.09 0.54 14.75
C GLU A 72 -6.29 1.05 16.19
N ASP A 73 -5.40 1.94 16.66
CA ASP A 73 -5.52 2.60 17.96
C ASP A 73 -6.86 3.36 18.06
N PRO A 74 -7.62 3.22 19.17
CA PRO A 74 -8.88 3.91 19.37
C PRO A 74 -8.81 5.44 19.29
N SER A 75 -7.65 6.03 19.61
CA SER A 75 -7.40 7.48 19.52
C SER A 75 -7.18 7.98 18.10
N SER A 76 -6.90 7.10 17.13
CA SER A 76 -6.79 7.49 15.72
C SER A 76 -8.17 7.78 15.13
N GLU A 77 -8.31 8.91 14.44
CA GLU A 77 -9.53 9.27 13.70
C GLU A 77 -9.56 8.69 12.28
N TYR A 78 -8.43 8.14 11.81
CA TYR A 78 -8.25 7.64 10.45
C TYR A 78 -7.79 6.18 10.45
N PHE A 79 -8.26 5.43 9.45
CA PHE A 79 -7.58 4.24 8.96
C PHE A 79 -6.55 4.65 7.92
N ILE A 80 -5.33 4.11 8.00
CA ILE A 80 -4.27 4.38 7.03
C ILE A 80 -3.92 3.09 6.31
N TYR A 81 -3.99 3.12 4.98
CA TYR A 81 -3.59 2.01 4.11
C TYR A 81 -2.30 2.41 3.43
N THR A 82 -1.19 1.73 3.70
CA THR A 82 0.12 2.08 3.13
C THR A 82 0.70 0.93 2.32
N ALA A 83 1.23 1.25 1.15
CA ALA A 83 1.88 0.32 0.26
C ALA A 83 3.20 0.89 -0.27
N THR A 84 4.26 0.09 -0.26
CA THR A 84 5.48 0.40 -1.01
C THR A 84 5.48 -0.35 -2.34
N PHE A 85 6.08 0.26 -3.35
CA PHE A 85 6.30 -0.31 -4.67
C PHE A 85 7.76 -0.17 -5.03
N SER A 86 8.40 -1.28 -5.35
CA SER A 86 9.78 -1.34 -5.81
C SER A 86 9.95 -2.54 -6.74
N THR A 87 10.96 -2.55 -7.60
CA THR A 87 11.25 -3.73 -8.42
C THR A 87 12.05 -4.77 -7.63
N TYR A 88 12.00 -6.02 -8.09
CA TYR A 88 12.53 -7.15 -7.31
C TYR A 88 14.00 -6.98 -6.89
N LYS A 89 14.91 -6.71 -7.85
CA LYS A 89 16.34 -6.61 -7.55
C LYS A 89 16.68 -5.44 -6.62
N PRO A 90 16.24 -4.20 -6.88
CA PRO A 90 16.49 -3.09 -5.96
C PRO A 90 15.92 -3.30 -4.55
N SER A 91 14.72 -3.89 -4.42
CA SER A 91 14.19 -4.28 -3.10
C SER A 91 15.09 -5.29 -2.40
N TYR A 92 15.54 -6.30 -3.13
CA TYR A 92 16.43 -7.33 -2.60
C TYR A 92 17.75 -6.75 -2.11
N ASP A 93 18.40 -5.96 -2.96
CA ASP A 93 19.66 -5.28 -2.63
C ASP A 93 19.49 -4.35 -1.42
N TRP A 94 18.39 -3.58 -1.37
CA TRP A 94 18.06 -2.71 -0.23
C TRP A 94 17.89 -3.50 1.08
N MET A 95 17.09 -4.58 1.09
CA MET A 95 16.89 -5.40 2.29
C MET A 95 18.21 -5.97 2.82
N HIS A 96 19.05 -6.48 1.93
CA HIS A 96 20.36 -7.02 2.31
C HIS A 96 21.29 -5.93 2.83
N ALA A 97 21.31 -4.76 2.19
CA ALA A 97 22.09 -3.62 2.65
C ALA A 97 21.65 -3.15 4.04
N VAL A 98 20.33 -3.10 4.31
CA VAL A 98 19.79 -2.80 5.64
C VAL A 98 20.20 -3.86 6.65
N LYS A 99 20.06 -5.15 6.32
CA LYS A 99 20.42 -6.27 7.21
C LYS A 99 21.89 -6.23 7.61
N VAL A 100 22.79 -6.01 6.65
CA VAL A 100 24.23 -5.85 6.91
C VAL A 100 24.45 -4.65 7.82
N LYS A 101 23.83 -3.49 7.51
CA LYS A 101 24.03 -2.28 8.30
C LYS A 101 23.50 -2.42 9.73
N PHE A 102 22.36 -3.07 9.90
CA PHE A 102 21.75 -3.33 11.21
C PHE A 102 22.63 -4.23 12.06
N LYS A 103 23.21 -5.27 11.44
CA LYS A 103 24.18 -6.13 12.12
C LYS A 103 25.41 -5.35 12.60
N GLU A 104 25.96 -4.46 11.76
CA GLU A 104 27.09 -3.59 12.15
C GLU A 104 26.75 -2.67 13.33
N LEU A 105 25.52 -2.14 13.37
CA LEU A 105 25.04 -1.24 14.42
C LEU A 105 24.52 -1.98 15.67
N GLY A 106 24.55 -3.32 15.69
CA GLY A 106 24.05 -4.12 16.81
C GLY A 106 22.52 -4.19 16.93
N TYR A 107 21.79 -3.85 15.87
CA TYR A 107 20.33 -3.94 15.82
C TYR A 107 19.86 -5.34 15.46
N LYS A 108 19.03 -5.92 16.33
CA LYS A 108 18.53 -7.30 16.14
C LYS A 108 17.40 -7.39 15.11
N ASN A 109 16.42 -6.48 15.20
CA ASN A 109 15.20 -6.50 14.38
C ASN A 109 14.99 -5.15 13.68
N PRO A 110 14.22 -5.07 12.59
CA PRO A 110 13.70 -3.82 12.03
C PRO A 110 12.93 -2.98 13.08
N PRO A 111 12.83 -1.66 12.92
CA PRO A 111 11.99 -0.83 13.80
C PRO A 111 10.50 -1.13 13.58
N GLN A 112 9.72 -1.03 14.66
CA GLN A 112 8.26 -1.07 14.60
C GLN A 112 7.70 0.21 15.23
N TYR A 113 6.67 0.80 14.64
CA TYR A 113 6.15 2.11 15.08
C TYR A 113 5.65 2.09 16.53
N LYS A 114 4.99 1.00 16.93
CA LYS A 114 4.46 0.81 18.30
C LYS A 114 5.56 0.72 19.36
N ASP A 115 6.74 0.23 19.00
CA ASP A 115 7.87 0.05 19.92
C ASP A 115 8.68 1.33 20.12
N ILE A 116 8.42 2.38 19.32
CA ILE A 116 9.09 3.67 19.43
C ILE A 116 8.39 4.53 20.50
N PRO A 117 9.10 5.03 21.53
CA PRO A 117 8.55 5.96 22.50
C PRO A 117 8.00 7.22 21.83
N GLN A 118 6.87 7.75 22.33
CA GLN A 118 6.19 8.88 21.69
C GLN A 118 7.09 10.13 21.55
N SER A 119 7.94 10.40 22.55
CA SER A 119 8.90 11.51 22.59
C SER A 119 10.22 11.25 21.86
N SER A 120 10.38 10.09 21.22
CA SER A 120 11.65 9.72 20.62
C SER A 120 11.89 10.46 19.31
N GLN A 121 12.96 11.28 19.28
CA GLN A 121 13.49 11.94 18.08
C GLN A 121 14.82 11.34 17.61
N SER A 122 15.20 10.16 18.12
CA SER A 122 16.47 9.49 17.80
C SER A 122 16.40 7.97 17.96
N GLY A 123 17.34 7.26 17.36
CA GLY A 123 17.50 5.81 17.51
C GLY A 123 17.33 5.03 16.22
N LYS A 124 17.20 3.71 16.35
CA LYS A 124 17.21 2.73 15.25
C LYS A 124 16.31 3.07 14.07
N TYR A 125 15.12 3.64 14.33
CA TYR A 125 14.17 3.97 13.27
C TYR A 125 14.67 5.11 12.36
N ILE A 126 15.46 6.05 12.91
CA ILE A 126 16.06 7.12 12.11
C ILE A 126 17.17 6.55 11.22
N ASP A 127 18.01 5.69 11.76
CA ASP A 127 19.06 5.04 10.97
C ASP A 127 18.45 4.20 9.84
N PHE A 128 17.36 3.47 10.13
CA PHE A 128 16.57 2.76 9.13
C PHE A 128 16.05 3.68 8.03
N ILE A 129 15.42 4.80 8.38
CA ILE A 129 14.83 5.73 7.41
C ILE A 129 15.92 6.40 6.57
N LYS A 130 16.99 6.90 7.19
CA LYS A 130 18.12 7.52 6.47
C LYS A 130 18.78 6.54 5.51
N PHE A 131 18.90 5.28 5.92
CA PHE A 131 19.43 4.23 5.06
C PHE A 131 18.46 3.92 3.91
N SER A 132 17.17 3.84 4.20
CA SER A 132 16.13 3.64 3.18
C SER A 132 16.10 4.80 2.18
N GLU A 133 16.22 6.05 2.62
CA GLU A 133 16.31 7.22 1.74
C GLU A 133 17.45 7.08 0.71
N LYS A 134 18.58 6.49 1.11
CA LYS A 134 19.73 6.31 0.22
C LYS A 134 19.58 5.13 -0.75
N TYR A 135 19.05 4.00 -0.26
CA TYR A 135 19.16 2.71 -0.96
C TYR A 135 17.84 2.15 -1.47
N PHE A 136 16.69 2.55 -0.90
CA PHE A 136 15.39 2.13 -1.39
C PHE A 136 15.13 2.80 -2.75
N LYS A 137 14.90 1.98 -3.79
CA LYS A 137 14.53 2.44 -5.13
C LYS A 137 13.08 2.07 -5.40
N GLY A 138 12.20 2.95 -4.98
CA GLY A 138 10.77 2.76 -5.11
C GLY A 138 10.03 3.97 -4.56
N PHE A 139 8.73 3.79 -4.33
CA PHE A 139 7.88 4.83 -3.76
C PHE A 139 6.86 4.25 -2.79
N VAL A 140 6.32 5.13 -1.95
CA VAL A 140 5.27 4.80 -0.97
C VAL A 140 3.98 5.50 -1.37
N VAL A 141 2.87 4.78 -1.30
CA VAL A 141 1.53 5.32 -1.48
C VAL A 141 0.73 5.03 -0.22
N SER A 142 0.10 6.07 0.33
CA SER A 142 -0.76 5.94 1.50
C SER A 142 -2.13 6.55 1.26
N LEU A 143 -3.17 5.92 1.78
CA LEU A 143 -4.55 6.42 1.75
C LEU A 143 -5.10 6.49 3.18
N ALA A 144 -5.46 7.70 3.62
CA ALA A 144 -6.18 7.95 4.87
C ALA A 144 -7.68 8.00 4.63
N ILE A 145 -8.44 7.22 5.43
CA ILE A 145 -9.90 7.22 5.39
C ILE A 145 -10.41 7.46 6.82
N PRO A 146 -11.22 8.51 7.07
CA PRO A 146 -11.83 8.74 8.37
C PRO A 146 -12.59 7.50 8.86
N LYS A 147 -12.44 7.15 10.14
CA LYS A 147 -13.15 6.01 10.73
C LYS A 147 -14.66 6.16 10.73
N SER A 148 -15.16 7.40 10.64
CA SER A 148 -16.58 7.70 10.48
C SER A 148 -17.14 7.28 9.11
N ILE A 149 -16.28 6.96 8.14
CA ILE A 149 -16.68 6.44 6.83
C ILE A 149 -16.70 4.92 6.87
N GLU A 150 -17.91 4.37 6.96
CA GLU A 150 -18.10 2.92 6.93
C GLU A 150 -17.72 2.31 5.58
N SER A 151 -18.15 2.90 4.47
CA SER A 151 -17.76 2.46 3.13
C SER A 151 -17.46 3.62 2.19
N ILE A 152 -16.43 3.45 1.36
CA ILE A 152 -16.15 4.36 0.23
C ILE A 152 -16.66 3.80 -1.10
N PHE A 153 -17.25 2.60 -1.13
CA PHE A 153 -17.71 1.94 -2.35
C PHE A 153 -19.23 1.92 -2.49
N SER A 154 -19.96 2.05 -1.38
CA SER A 154 -21.43 2.16 -1.39
C SER A 154 -21.94 2.95 -0.17
N ASN A 155 -23.27 3.05 -0.03
CA ASN A 155 -23.92 3.77 1.07
C ASN A 155 -23.71 3.12 2.45
N SER A 156 -23.34 1.84 2.52
CA SER A 156 -23.10 1.16 3.79
C SER A 156 -22.14 -0.01 3.64
N LEU A 157 -21.49 -0.38 4.74
CA LEU A 157 -20.61 -1.56 4.80
C LEU A 157 -21.32 -2.84 4.34
N GLU A 158 -22.58 -3.02 4.75
CA GLU A 158 -23.37 -4.22 4.46
C GLU A 158 -23.75 -4.30 2.97
N ASN A 159 -24.06 -3.17 2.34
CA ASN A 159 -24.35 -3.13 0.90
C ASN A 159 -23.11 -3.51 0.09
N THR A 160 -21.95 -2.93 0.43
CA THR A 160 -20.67 -3.29 -0.20
C THR A 160 -20.39 -4.78 -0.06
N TYR A 161 -20.56 -5.35 1.13
CA TYR A 161 -20.35 -6.77 1.38
C TYR A 161 -21.28 -7.66 0.54
N LYS A 162 -22.59 -7.38 0.53
CA LYS A 162 -23.58 -8.13 -0.27
C LYS A 162 -23.24 -8.10 -1.77
N GLU A 163 -22.89 -6.92 -2.28
CA GLU A 163 -22.52 -6.76 -3.68
C GLU A 163 -21.28 -7.55 -4.05
N ILE A 164 -20.22 -7.47 -3.23
CA ILE A 164 -18.99 -8.22 -3.48
C ILE A 164 -19.22 -9.71 -3.39
N LYS A 165 -19.93 -10.18 -2.35
CA LYS A 165 -20.23 -11.60 -2.19
C LYS A 165 -21.02 -12.16 -3.38
N PHE A 166 -21.94 -11.38 -3.93
CA PHE A 166 -22.73 -11.78 -5.09
C PHE A 166 -21.96 -11.69 -6.41
N LYS A 167 -21.21 -10.60 -6.64
CA LYS A 167 -20.58 -10.28 -7.94
C LYS A 167 -19.18 -10.90 -8.12
N SER A 168 -18.41 -11.04 -7.06
CA SER A 168 -16.97 -11.39 -7.16
C SER A 168 -16.71 -12.81 -7.65
N LYS A 169 -17.68 -13.72 -7.49
CA LYS A 169 -17.57 -15.16 -7.80
C LYS A 169 -16.30 -15.81 -7.24
N ILE A 170 -15.77 -15.27 -6.14
CA ILE A 170 -14.57 -15.80 -5.47
C ILE A 170 -14.96 -17.10 -4.78
N PRO A 171 -14.33 -18.24 -5.13
CA PRO A 171 -14.57 -19.49 -4.43
C PRO A 171 -14.25 -19.33 -2.94
N ASN A 172 -15.12 -19.86 -2.07
CA ASN A 172 -14.93 -19.84 -0.62
C ASN A 172 -14.74 -18.43 -0.03
N PHE A 173 -15.45 -17.43 -0.56
CA PHE A 173 -15.40 -16.07 -0.02
C PHE A 173 -15.86 -16.03 1.45
N ASN A 174 -14.96 -15.70 2.38
CA ASN A 174 -15.18 -15.79 3.83
C ASN A 174 -14.69 -14.57 4.62
N LEU A 175 -14.37 -13.45 3.97
CA LEU A 175 -14.11 -12.20 4.67
C LEU A 175 -15.38 -11.69 5.36
N SER A 176 -15.24 -11.18 6.59
CA SER A 176 -16.33 -10.45 7.27
C SER A 176 -16.66 -9.14 6.53
N PRO A 177 -17.82 -8.50 6.79
CA PRO A 177 -18.13 -7.22 6.16
C PRO A 177 -17.05 -6.14 6.37
N LYS A 178 -16.50 -6.02 7.59
CA LYS A 178 -15.41 -5.08 7.90
C LYS A 178 -14.12 -5.43 7.15
N ASN A 179 -13.77 -6.71 7.10
CA ASN A 179 -12.57 -7.15 6.39
C ASN A 179 -12.73 -7.04 4.87
N THR A 180 -13.95 -7.17 4.34
CA THR A 180 -14.25 -6.97 2.92
C THR A 180 -14.00 -5.52 2.51
N GLU A 181 -14.50 -4.56 3.28
CA GLU A 181 -14.23 -3.14 3.06
C GLU A 181 -12.73 -2.82 3.17
N LYS A 182 -12.06 -3.33 4.23
CA LYS A 182 -10.60 -3.17 4.42
C LYS A 182 -9.82 -3.72 3.23
N ALA A 183 -10.17 -4.92 2.76
CA ALA A 183 -9.58 -5.57 1.59
C ALA A 183 -9.81 -4.74 0.31
N LEU A 184 -11.02 -4.24 0.06
CA LEU A 184 -11.31 -3.42 -1.11
C LEU A 184 -10.51 -2.12 -1.14
N ARG A 185 -10.35 -1.45 0.00
CA ARG A 185 -9.60 -0.18 0.12
C ARG A 185 -8.14 -0.36 -0.32
N ILE A 186 -7.43 -1.33 0.26
CA ILE A 186 -6.04 -1.60 -0.13
C ILE A 186 -5.93 -2.19 -1.54
N SER A 187 -6.87 -3.06 -1.93
CA SER A 187 -6.91 -3.67 -3.25
C SER A 187 -7.11 -2.62 -4.35
N THR A 188 -7.93 -1.60 -4.10
CA THR A 188 -8.14 -0.47 -5.01
C THR A 188 -6.88 0.37 -5.12
N LEU A 189 -6.24 0.70 -3.98
CA LEU A 189 -4.98 1.44 -3.94
C LEU A 189 -3.87 0.72 -4.74
N ILE A 190 -3.71 -0.59 -4.53
CA ILE A 190 -2.73 -1.39 -5.27
C ILE A 190 -3.09 -1.45 -6.75
N SER A 191 -4.35 -1.74 -7.08
CA SER A 191 -4.76 -1.94 -8.47
C SER A 191 -4.67 -0.67 -9.29
N ILE A 192 -5.06 0.48 -8.74
CA ILE A 192 -4.91 1.76 -9.43
C ILE A 192 -3.43 2.14 -9.60
N THR A 193 -2.59 1.83 -8.61
CA THR A 193 -1.13 2.05 -8.72
C THR A 193 -0.53 1.17 -9.81
N LEU A 194 -0.78 -0.14 -9.78
CA LEU A 194 -0.32 -1.07 -10.83
C LEU A 194 -0.85 -0.69 -12.22
N TYR A 195 -2.08 -0.19 -12.27
CA TYR A 195 -2.68 0.37 -13.46
C TYR A 195 -1.99 1.64 -13.96
N THR A 196 -1.22 2.38 -13.16
CA THR A 196 -0.40 3.50 -13.66
C THR A 196 0.97 3.07 -14.18
N LEU A 197 1.53 1.96 -13.69
CA LEU A 197 2.87 1.44 -14.05
C LEU A 197 2.94 0.72 -15.43
N ARG A 198 1.99 1.05 -16.32
CA ARG A 198 1.47 0.27 -17.48
C ARG A 198 2.44 -0.31 -18.50
N PHE A 199 3.71 0.06 -18.49
CA PHE A 199 4.64 -0.25 -19.58
C PHE A 199 5.63 -1.38 -19.28
N HIS A 200 5.95 -1.62 -18.01
CA HIS A 200 6.90 -2.68 -17.63
C HIS A 200 6.21 -3.96 -17.16
N THR A 201 5.05 -3.86 -16.50
CA THR A 201 4.25 -5.03 -16.11
C THR A 201 3.70 -5.85 -17.29
N ARG A 202 3.86 -5.39 -18.54
CA ARG A 202 3.46 -6.15 -19.75
C ARG A 202 4.17 -7.49 -19.92
N LYS A 203 5.36 -7.64 -19.32
CA LYS A 203 6.14 -8.90 -19.31
C LYS A 203 6.45 -9.41 -17.90
N GLY A 204 6.13 -8.63 -16.88
CA GLY A 204 6.40 -8.94 -15.47
C GLY A 204 5.12 -9.14 -14.68
N GLY A 205 5.20 -9.81 -13.54
CA GLY A 205 4.11 -9.90 -12.59
C GLY A 205 4.37 -9.07 -11.34
N TYR A 206 3.58 -9.27 -10.30
CA TYR A 206 3.81 -8.65 -9.00
C TYR A 206 3.81 -9.69 -7.88
N PHE A 207 4.55 -9.41 -6.82
CA PHE A 207 4.52 -10.16 -5.58
C PHE A 207 4.01 -9.25 -4.46
N TRP A 208 3.01 -9.69 -3.71
CA TRP A 208 2.44 -8.92 -2.60
C TRP A 208 2.75 -9.56 -1.25
N ILE A 209 3.53 -8.87 -0.42
CA ILE A 209 3.71 -9.19 0.99
C ILE A 209 2.89 -8.25 1.88
N SER A 210 2.22 -8.81 2.88
CA SER A 210 1.50 -8.03 3.91
C SER A 210 1.95 -8.49 5.28
N ASP A 211 1.90 -7.61 6.28
CA ASP A 211 1.92 -8.08 7.67
C ASP A 211 0.69 -8.96 7.97
N LYS A 212 0.74 -9.67 9.10
CA LYS A 212 -0.36 -10.47 9.64
C LYS A 212 -1.51 -9.56 10.04
N ASP A 213 -2.47 -9.44 9.12
CA ASP A 213 -3.65 -8.60 9.28
C ASP A 213 -4.94 -9.43 9.22
N SER A 214 -6.06 -8.84 9.63
CA SER A 214 -7.38 -9.48 9.53
C SER A 214 -7.79 -9.83 8.10
N ILE A 215 -7.21 -9.19 7.07
CA ILE A 215 -7.39 -9.52 5.65
C ILE A 215 -6.28 -10.41 5.07
N ALA A 216 -5.20 -10.63 5.83
CA ALA A 216 -4.01 -11.36 5.45
C ALA A 216 -3.70 -12.42 6.52
N LYS A 217 -4.61 -13.40 6.63
CA LYS A 217 -4.50 -14.54 7.55
C LYS A 217 -4.36 -15.83 6.76
N ILE A 218 -3.30 -16.59 7.05
CA ILE A 218 -3.03 -17.89 6.44
C ILE A 218 -2.82 -18.90 7.59
N THR A 219 -3.70 -19.89 7.65
CA THR A 219 -3.65 -21.04 8.56
C THR A 219 -3.86 -22.32 7.76
N GLU A 220 -3.74 -23.49 8.39
CA GLU A 220 -3.99 -24.78 7.72
C GLU A 220 -5.41 -24.89 7.14
N ASN A 221 -6.40 -24.24 7.77
CA ASN A 221 -7.83 -24.37 7.43
C ASN A 221 -8.42 -23.12 6.76
N GLU A 222 -7.65 -22.02 6.66
CA GLU A 222 -8.17 -20.73 6.21
C GLU A 222 -7.08 -19.88 5.56
N ASN A 223 -7.37 -19.37 4.36
CA ASN A 223 -6.52 -18.42 3.64
C ASN A 223 -7.33 -17.17 3.27
N LEU A 224 -7.48 -16.25 4.22
CA LEU A 224 -8.15 -14.97 3.99
C LEU A 224 -7.36 -14.08 3.02
N PHE A 225 -6.04 -14.26 2.94
CA PHE A 225 -5.23 -13.46 2.04
C PHE A 225 -5.54 -13.78 0.58
N GLU A 226 -5.84 -15.05 0.26
CA GLU A 226 -6.27 -15.44 -1.09
C GLU A 226 -7.54 -14.70 -1.52
N ASN A 227 -8.54 -14.58 -0.64
CA ASN A 227 -9.76 -13.81 -0.91
C ASN A 227 -9.43 -12.35 -1.25
N THR A 228 -8.56 -11.71 -0.46
CA THR A 228 -8.11 -10.34 -0.68
C THR A 228 -7.35 -10.19 -2.00
N VAL A 229 -6.44 -11.12 -2.32
CA VAL A 229 -5.68 -11.11 -3.58
C VAL A 229 -6.61 -11.32 -4.76
N MET A 230 -7.60 -12.22 -4.67
CA MET A 230 -8.58 -12.43 -5.73
C MET A 230 -9.47 -11.20 -5.94
N LEU A 231 -9.89 -10.50 -4.88
CA LEU A 231 -10.58 -9.21 -5.00
C LEU A 231 -9.72 -8.19 -5.73
N GLN A 232 -8.45 -8.07 -5.35
CA GLN A 232 -7.49 -7.17 -5.99
C GLN A 232 -7.28 -7.51 -7.46
N MET A 233 -7.09 -8.78 -7.78
CA MET A 233 -7.00 -9.25 -9.16
C MET A 233 -8.23 -8.84 -9.94
N ASN A 234 -9.45 -9.13 -9.45
CA ASN A 234 -10.71 -8.80 -10.11
C ASN A 234 -10.81 -7.29 -10.42
N ILE A 235 -10.45 -6.42 -9.48
CA ILE A 235 -10.39 -4.97 -9.70
C ILE A 235 -9.40 -4.64 -10.82
N LEU A 236 -8.19 -5.18 -10.75
CA LEU A 236 -7.15 -4.92 -11.76
C LEU A 236 -7.53 -5.45 -13.15
N GLN A 237 -8.12 -6.64 -13.27
CA GLN A 237 -8.61 -7.19 -14.56
C GLN A 237 -9.62 -6.24 -15.16
N THR A 238 -10.51 -5.74 -14.31
CA THR A 238 -11.58 -4.84 -14.69
C THR A 238 -11.00 -3.53 -15.21
N LEU A 239 -9.97 -2.97 -14.58
CA LEU A 239 -9.27 -1.77 -15.08
C LEU A 239 -8.51 -1.97 -16.40
N LEU A 240 -8.01 -3.19 -16.63
CA LEU A 240 -7.16 -3.54 -17.78
C LEU A 240 -7.88 -4.27 -18.92
N ASP A 241 -9.22 -4.28 -18.92
CA ASP A 241 -10.04 -5.01 -19.91
C ASP A 241 -9.64 -6.50 -20.06
N GLY A 242 -9.37 -7.17 -18.93
CA GLY A 242 -9.14 -8.62 -18.87
C GLY A 242 -7.73 -9.10 -19.27
N LYS A 243 -6.78 -8.20 -19.54
CA LYS A 243 -5.39 -8.56 -19.82
C LYS A 243 -4.51 -8.17 -18.63
N LEU A 244 -4.06 -9.15 -17.84
CA LEU A 244 -3.37 -8.92 -16.56
C LEU A 244 -1.84 -9.09 -16.66
N PRO A 245 -1.05 -8.32 -15.87
CA PRO A 245 0.09 -8.92 -15.20
C PRO A 245 -0.43 -9.92 -14.15
N MET A 246 -0.09 -11.20 -14.29
CA MET A 246 -0.48 -12.21 -13.30
C MET A 246 0.28 -11.94 -11.99
N PRO A 247 -0.37 -12.04 -10.80
CA PRO A 247 0.38 -12.12 -9.56
C PRO A 247 1.32 -13.32 -9.64
N ILE A 248 2.58 -13.09 -9.31
CA ILE A 248 3.61 -14.14 -9.20
C ILE A 248 3.39 -14.89 -7.90
N GLY A 249 2.91 -14.20 -6.86
CA GLY A 249 2.57 -14.78 -5.57
C GLY A 249 2.21 -13.72 -4.54
N TYR A 250 1.84 -14.19 -3.36
CA TYR A 250 1.61 -13.38 -2.17
C TYR A 250 2.11 -14.12 -0.93
N SER A 251 2.48 -13.39 0.12
CA SER A 251 2.89 -14.03 1.37
C SER A 251 2.69 -13.16 2.61
N LEU A 252 2.65 -13.81 3.77
CA LEU A 252 2.95 -13.18 5.05
C LEU A 252 4.48 -13.02 5.20
N PRO A 253 4.97 -12.40 6.30
CA PRO A 253 6.40 -12.42 6.61
C PRO A 253 6.96 -13.84 6.52
N TRP A 254 8.13 -13.96 5.92
CA TRP A 254 8.80 -15.25 5.73
C TRP A 254 9.30 -15.78 7.07
N LYS A 255 9.59 -17.09 7.14
CA LYS A 255 10.14 -17.75 8.32
C LYS A 255 11.58 -18.18 8.06
N GLY A 256 12.36 -18.32 9.12
CA GLY A 256 13.74 -18.84 9.05
C GLY A 256 14.76 -17.77 8.68
N GLU A 257 15.78 -18.11 7.89
CA GLU A 257 16.94 -17.24 7.64
C GLU A 257 16.62 -15.90 6.95
N GLU A 258 15.49 -15.85 6.24
CA GLU A 258 15.00 -14.67 5.50
C GLU A 258 13.90 -13.90 6.25
N GLU A 259 13.58 -14.29 7.49
CA GLU A 259 12.53 -13.65 8.30
C GLU A 259 12.77 -12.14 8.46
N ASP A 260 13.98 -11.74 8.87
CA ASP A 260 14.36 -10.33 9.01
C ASP A 260 14.17 -9.53 7.72
N LEU A 261 14.45 -10.14 6.56
CA LEU A 261 14.33 -9.46 5.25
C LEU A 261 12.87 -9.11 4.98
N SER A 262 11.96 -10.05 5.25
CA SER A 262 10.53 -9.79 5.08
C SER A 262 10.00 -8.70 6.03
N TYR A 263 10.51 -8.64 7.26
CA TYR A 263 10.16 -7.55 8.19
C TYR A 263 10.79 -6.22 7.78
N ILE A 264 11.95 -6.19 7.11
CA ILE A 264 12.52 -4.97 6.52
C ILE A 264 11.57 -4.39 5.45
N LEU A 265 10.97 -5.24 4.59
CA LEU A 265 10.01 -4.80 3.58
C LEU A 265 8.78 -4.12 4.19
N ILE A 266 8.35 -4.59 5.36
CA ILE A 266 7.14 -4.14 6.03
C ILE A 266 7.42 -2.92 6.92
N ALA A 267 8.59 -2.86 7.55
CA ALA A 267 8.94 -1.82 8.51
C ALA A 267 8.78 -0.40 7.96
N LEU A 268 9.06 -0.17 6.67
CA LEU A 268 8.85 1.15 6.07
C LEU A 268 7.36 1.52 6.04
N ASN A 269 6.47 0.58 5.71
CA ASN A 269 5.03 0.82 5.75
C ASN A 269 4.51 1.01 7.18
N ASP A 270 5.01 0.26 8.16
CA ASP A 270 4.59 0.40 9.57
C ASP A 270 4.95 1.77 10.14
N LEU A 271 6.19 2.23 9.89
CA LEU A 271 6.60 3.58 10.29
C LEU A 271 5.73 4.65 9.64
N PHE A 272 5.46 4.54 8.33
CA PHE A 272 4.60 5.50 7.64
C PHE A 272 3.14 5.41 8.08
N SER A 273 2.57 4.21 8.22
CA SER A 273 1.18 4.00 8.57
C SER A 273 0.88 4.59 9.96
N GLY A 274 1.76 4.36 10.93
CA GLY A 274 1.67 4.91 12.27
C GLY A 274 1.86 6.43 12.30
N ALA A 275 2.91 6.94 11.65
CA ALA A 275 3.18 8.38 11.63
C ALA A 275 2.08 9.17 10.91
N LEU A 276 1.55 8.64 9.80
CA LEU A 276 0.46 9.27 9.04
C LEU A 276 -0.88 9.20 9.76
N ALA A 277 -1.14 8.16 10.56
CA ALA A 277 -2.35 8.07 11.38
C ALA A 277 -2.38 9.20 12.41
N ASP A 278 -1.25 9.39 13.09
CA ASP A 278 -1.05 10.45 14.07
C ASP A 278 -1.11 11.85 13.40
N PHE A 279 -0.45 12.02 12.26
CA PHE A 279 -0.47 13.28 11.50
C PHE A 279 -1.89 13.63 11.00
N ALA A 280 -2.60 12.67 10.39
CA ALA A 280 -3.93 12.91 9.83
C ALA A 280 -4.98 13.22 10.89
N THR A 281 -4.87 12.58 12.06
CA THR A 281 -5.72 12.83 13.22
C THR A 281 -5.51 14.26 13.77
N ASN A 282 -4.27 14.72 13.80
CA ASN A 282 -3.94 16.03 14.37
C ASN A 282 -3.89 17.18 13.34
N THR A 283 -4.10 16.90 12.05
CA THR A 283 -4.10 17.90 10.98
C THR A 283 -5.44 17.84 10.25
N PRO A 284 -6.45 18.63 10.63
CA PRO A 284 -7.73 18.69 9.94
C PRO A 284 -7.57 19.11 8.48
N TYR A 285 -8.53 18.72 7.64
CA TYR A 285 -8.55 19.12 6.24
C TYR A 285 -8.60 20.65 6.09
N GLY A 286 -7.87 21.17 5.10
CA GLY A 286 -7.75 22.62 4.87
C GLY A 286 -6.79 23.33 5.82
N SER A 287 -6.32 22.68 6.89
CA SER A 287 -5.29 23.24 7.74
C SER A 287 -3.91 23.07 7.11
N LYS A 288 -3.11 24.14 7.12
CA LYS A 288 -1.70 24.10 6.70
C LYS A 288 -0.77 23.55 7.78
N SER A 289 -1.28 23.42 9.02
CA SER A 289 -0.51 22.98 10.18
C SER A 289 -1.36 22.10 11.10
N PRO A 290 -0.74 21.24 11.91
CA PRO A 290 -1.47 20.47 12.92
C PRO A 290 -2.19 21.40 13.91
N THR A 291 -3.43 21.06 14.27
CA THR A 291 -4.19 21.77 15.32
C THR A 291 -3.88 21.24 16.72
N LYS A 292 -3.24 20.08 16.80
CA LYS A 292 -2.72 19.45 18.01
C LYS A 292 -1.29 18.98 17.75
N THR A 293 -0.51 18.82 18.82
CA THR A 293 0.86 18.32 18.73
C THR A 293 0.86 16.91 18.13
N VAL A 294 1.49 16.77 16.97
CA VAL A 294 1.88 15.47 16.39
C VAL A 294 2.99 14.90 17.27
N LYS A 295 2.95 13.61 17.60
CA LYS A 295 3.96 12.98 18.45
C LYS A 295 5.34 13.14 17.83
N ASP A 296 6.35 13.43 18.64
CA ASP A 296 7.73 13.63 18.19
C ASP A 296 8.24 12.50 17.30
N LYS A 297 7.92 11.23 17.62
CA LYS A 297 8.27 10.10 16.77
C LYS A 297 7.65 10.17 15.37
N SER A 298 6.40 10.61 15.27
CA SER A 298 5.68 10.75 14.00
C SER A 298 6.28 11.88 13.19
N SER A 299 6.51 13.04 13.82
CA SER A 299 7.16 14.18 13.17
C SER A 299 8.56 13.84 12.68
N SER A 300 9.36 13.17 13.52
CA SER A 300 10.70 12.68 13.19
C SER A 300 10.71 11.70 12.02
N ILE A 301 9.80 10.72 11.98
CA ILE A 301 9.65 9.80 10.84
C ILE A 301 9.35 10.56 9.56
N LEU A 302 8.40 11.51 9.59
CA LEU A 302 7.98 12.27 8.40
C LEU A 302 9.08 13.22 7.92
N TYR A 303 9.79 13.87 8.84
CA TYR A 303 10.91 14.76 8.55
C TYR A 303 12.10 13.99 7.95
N HIS A 304 12.55 12.91 8.60
CA HIS A 304 13.72 12.16 8.16
C HIS A 304 13.49 11.31 6.92
N SER A 305 12.24 11.11 6.50
CA SER A 305 11.90 10.36 5.28
C SER A 305 11.74 11.26 4.05
N LYS A 306 12.08 12.55 4.13
CA LYS A 306 11.84 13.53 3.05
C LYS A 306 12.38 13.12 1.68
N GLY A 307 13.50 12.40 1.61
CA GLY A 307 14.05 11.95 0.32
C GLY A 307 13.44 10.65 -0.21
N ILE A 308 12.57 9.97 0.55
CA ILE A 308 11.82 8.81 0.06
C ILE A 308 10.61 9.31 -0.74
N PRO A 309 10.46 8.96 -2.03
CA PRO A 309 9.28 9.33 -2.81
C PRO A 309 8.00 8.78 -2.17
N LYS A 310 7.09 9.68 -1.79
CA LYS A 310 5.86 9.31 -1.09
C LYS A 310 4.66 10.14 -1.53
N PHE A 311 3.52 9.47 -1.63
CA PHE A 311 2.26 10.03 -2.11
C PHE A 311 1.17 9.71 -1.09
N PHE A 312 0.76 10.73 -0.33
CA PHE A 312 -0.27 10.60 0.68
C PHE A 312 -1.59 11.17 0.16
N TYR A 313 -2.63 10.36 0.20
CA TYR A 313 -3.99 10.73 -0.16
C TYR A 313 -4.88 10.64 1.06
N ARG A 314 -5.90 11.51 1.12
CA ARG A 314 -6.89 11.50 2.19
C ARG A 314 -8.27 11.61 1.59
N ILE A 315 -9.19 10.77 2.06
CA ILE A 315 -10.63 10.95 1.86
C ILE A 315 -11.14 11.90 2.95
N ILE A 316 -11.87 12.93 2.53
CA ILE A 316 -12.51 13.90 3.41
C ILE A 316 -14.01 13.88 3.15
N LYS A 317 -14.80 13.97 4.21
CA LYS A 317 -16.24 14.21 4.11
C LYS A 317 -16.49 15.72 4.17
N ASP A 318 -17.25 16.24 3.21
CA ASP A 318 -17.76 17.61 3.22
C ASP A 318 -19.24 17.57 2.86
N GLY A 319 -20.09 17.87 3.85
CA GLY A 319 -21.52 17.59 3.80
C GLY A 319 -21.80 16.09 3.55
N ASP A 320 -22.62 15.81 2.54
CA ASP A 320 -22.92 14.45 2.08
C ASP A 320 -21.96 13.95 0.99
N THR A 321 -20.93 14.74 0.65
CA THR A 321 -19.98 14.41 -0.40
C THR A 321 -18.63 14.01 0.19
N TYR A 322 -17.89 13.20 -0.56
CA TYR A 322 -16.55 12.77 -0.19
C TYR A 322 -15.54 13.17 -1.26
N TYR A 323 -14.38 13.64 -0.82
CA TYR A 323 -13.30 14.14 -1.68
C TYR A 323 -12.00 13.42 -1.35
N GLY A 324 -11.40 12.79 -2.36
CA GLY A 324 -10.02 12.30 -2.28
C GLY A 324 -9.06 13.37 -2.75
N SER A 325 -8.06 13.70 -1.94
CA SER A 325 -7.04 14.68 -2.31
C SER A 325 -5.65 14.22 -1.90
N ARG A 326 -4.65 14.54 -2.73
CA ARG A 326 -3.24 14.43 -2.37
C ARG A 326 -2.90 15.48 -1.31
N ILE A 327 -2.34 15.03 -0.20
CA ILE A 327 -1.85 15.87 0.88
C ILE A 327 -0.32 15.97 0.76
N LYS A 328 0.19 17.20 0.75
CA LYS A 328 1.62 17.44 0.93
C LYS A 328 1.92 17.41 2.43
N ILE A 329 2.92 16.61 2.80
CA ILE A 329 3.39 16.52 4.17
C ILE A 329 4.57 17.46 4.28
N ASP A 330 4.38 18.55 5.01
CA ASP A 330 5.44 19.47 5.39
C ASP A 330 5.55 19.42 6.91
N VAL A 331 6.67 18.92 7.40
CA VAL A 331 6.92 18.72 8.83
C VAL A 331 8.28 19.30 9.13
N GLU A 332 8.30 20.33 9.95
CA GLU A 332 9.51 20.88 10.55
C GLU A 332 9.73 20.21 11.93
N LEU A 333 10.99 20.02 12.32
CA LEU A 333 11.34 19.50 13.64
C LEU A 333 11.46 20.61 14.68
#